data_AF-A0A9E4EQV7-F1
#
_entry.id   AF-A0A9E4EQV7-F1
#
_cell.length_a   1.000
_cell.length_b   1.000
_cell.length_c   1.000
_cell.angle_alpha   90.00
_cell.angle_beta   90.00
_cell.angle_gamma   90.00
#
_symmetry.space_group_name_H-M   'P 1'
#
loop_
_entity.id
_entity.type
_entity.pdbx_description
1 polymer ?
#
loop_
_entity_poly.entity_id
_entity_poly.type
_entity_poly.pdbx_seq_one_letter_code
_entity_poly.pdbx_strand_id
1 'polypeptide(L)'
;MPEALYRGILLTERPVLDDVRSVLFDYRAMLLAAMAAIADRYERTPDYPFIDTKLDLITGEDFAEDDPLKGPNAVYGWIQGRGLESLAGHCRWMRRHNLAPELRQRLEHIAADVLQVLIDIRARNAGHLSFFMTREGDPFTPDEKGGIRTLTLTEESSYGFSDLFSSKGMVAAARYLGLRDAEAEAMEYCRRVDDAIRKGRFTTDQISLDPGNPTAPRPGRHPHGAFMIQIGAAALLAEHRIPGSVAMGLRLIGHEMQTYVNLNGRVPRLREYDFWEAVDDDGGPYEEDGKILSDPGHVLEFIGLTLKFTSAVRENALADAGQLKEISGVEAHMPALLAHTFAGGFQPGPGGICKIFDLVSRTPANTDMPWWNLPETLRAAAYCFSIARSTAQRQNALGIFSACHNAFTRHFVRPDLHLMSYQTRNEAGRVVPVIPATADADPGYHTGLSIIDVLEIFENACVLSQK
;
A
#
# COMPACT_ATOMS: atom_id res chain seq x y z
N MET A 1 -6.11 -11.59 -26.26
CA MET A 1 -5.55 -10.29 -26.74
C MET A 1 -4.14 -10.56 -27.22
N PRO A 2 -3.61 -9.91 -28.28
CA PRO A 2 -2.17 -9.94 -28.46
C PRO A 2 -1.54 -9.42 -27.16
N GLU A 3 -0.65 -10.21 -26.56
CA GLU A 3 0.04 -9.88 -25.32
C GLU A 3 0.46 -8.41 -25.39
N ALA A 4 -0.03 -7.60 -24.46
CA ALA A 4 0.37 -6.20 -24.42
C ALA A 4 1.87 -6.18 -24.11
N LEU A 5 2.70 -5.96 -25.13
CA LEU A 5 4.14 -6.00 -25.00
C LEU A 5 4.61 -4.77 -24.22
N TYR A 6 5.12 -4.97 -23.00
CA TYR A 6 5.75 -3.90 -22.23
C TYR A 6 6.93 -3.30 -23.00
N ARG A 7 6.94 -1.97 -23.15
CA ARG A 7 7.93 -1.24 -23.95
C ARG A 7 8.99 -0.54 -23.12
N GLY A 8 8.73 -0.30 -21.84
CA GLY A 8 9.64 0.43 -20.96
C GLY A 8 9.83 1.88 -21.40
N ILE A 9 8.77 2.53 -21.88
CA ILE A 9 8.83 3.93 -22.35
C ILE A 9 9.19 4.82 -21.17
N LEU A 10 10.07 5.80 -21.41
CA LEU A 10 10.46 6.80 -20.41
C LEU A 10 9.87 8.16 -20.76
N LEU A 11 9.54 8.94 -19.73
CA LEU A 11 9.01 10.29 -19.83
C LEU A 11 10.14 11.33 -19.83
N THR A 12 9.88 12.49 -20.44
CA THR A 12 10.79 13.64 -20.34
C THR A 12 10.70 14.29 -18.95
N GLU A 13 11.69 15.10 -18.55
CA GLU A 13 11.71 15.77 -17.23
C GLU A 13 10.54 16.76 -17.02
N ARG A 14 9.94 17.24 -18.11
CA ARG A 14 8.80 18.16 -18.09
C ARG A 14 7.69 17.57 -18.94
N PRO A 15 7.08 16.46 -18.49
CA PRO A 15 6.10 15.77 -19.31
C PRO A 15 4.85 16.63 -19.45
N VAL A 16 4.22 16.52 -20.61
CA VAL A 16 2.83 16.92 -20.81
C VAL A 16 1.91 15.71 -20.69
N LEU A 17 0.60 15.93 -20.68
CA LEU A 17 -0.38 14.85 -20.55
C LEU A 17 -0.25 13.81 -21.68
N ASP A 18 0.11 14.22 -22.89
CA ASP A 18 0.34 13.31 -24.02
C ASP A 18 1.54 12.38 -23.79
N ASP A 19 2.59 12.85 -23.12
CA ASP A 19 3.71 12.00 -22.73
C ASP A 19 3.23 10.92 -21.74
N VAL A 20 2.44 11.31 -20.73
CA VAL A 20 1.87 10.36 -19.75
C VAL A 20 0.95 9.33 -20.42
N ARG A 21 0.18 9.73 -21.44
CA ARG A 21 -0.67 8.79 -22.21
C ARG A 21 0.15 7.68 -22.85
N SER A 22 1.36 7.99 -23.30
CA SER A 22 2.22 7.04 -24.00
C SER A 22 2.66 5.85 -23.13
N VAL A 23 2.70 6.02 -21.80
CA VAL A 23 3.13 4.98 -20.85
C VAL A 23 1.98 4.17 -20.26
N LEU A 24 0.71 4.58 -20.45
CA LEU A 24 -0.44 3.85 -19.89
C LEU A 24 -0.57 2.43 -20.46
N PHE A 25 -0.10 2.20 -21.68
CA PHE A 25 -0.08 0.85 -22.27
C PHE A 25 0.84 -0.10 -21.48
N ASP A 26 2.02 0.38 -21.07
CA ASP A 26 2.98 -0.41 -20.29
C ASP A 26 2.41 -0.78 -18.93
N TYR A 27 1.67 0.13 -18.28
CA TYR A 27 0.95 -0.16 -17.06
C TYR A 27 -0.10 -1.26 -17.21
N ARG A 28 -0.89 -1.24 -18.27
CA ARG A 28 -1.85 -2.33 -18.53
C ARG A 28 -1.14 -3.67 -18.73
N ALA A 29 0.00 -3.67 -19.41
CA ALA A 29 0.83 -4.87 -19.57
C ALA A 29 1.33 -5.39 -18.22
N MET A 30 1.85 -4.52 -17.36
CA MET A 30 2.32 -4.86 -16.02
C MET A 30 1.21 -5.49 -15.17
N LEU A 31 0.03 -4.87 -15.12
CA LEU A 31 -1.10 -5.36 -14.34
C LEU A 31 -1.53 -6.77 -14.78
N LEU A 32 -1.64 -6.99 -16.10
CA LEU A 32 -2.06 -8.28 -16.64
C LEU A 32 -1.00 -9.36 -16.46
N ALA A 33 0.29 -9.04 -16.67
CA ALA A 33 1.38 -10.00 -16.52
C ALA A 33 1.56 -10.45 -15.06
N ALA A 34 1.51 -9.52 -14.10
CA ALA A 34 1.64 -9.85 -12.69
C ALA A 34 0.47 -10.72 -12.20
N MET A 35 -0.77 -10.40 -12.60
CA MET A 35 -1.94 -11.21 -12.25
C MET A 35 -1.92 -12.59 -12.92
N ALA A 36 -1.47 -12.68 -14.17
CA ALA A 36 -1.28 -13.97 -14.84
C ALA A 36 -0.27 -14.84 -14.09
N ALA A 37 0.86 -14.27 -13.67
CA ALA A 37 1.86 -14.99 -12.88
C ALA A 37 1.30 -15.47 -11.53
N ILE A 38 0.52 -14.65 -10.82
CA ILE A 38 -0.14 -15.07 -9.58
C ILE A 38 -1.10 -16.24 -9.82
N ALA A 39 -1.90 -16.18 -10.89
CA ALA A 39 -2.83 -17.25 -11.23
C ALA A 39 -2.11 -18.55 -11.62
N ASP A 40 -1.07 -18.44 -12.45
CA ASP A 40 -0.26 -19.59 -12.87
C ASP A 40 0.43 -20.26 -11.67
N ARG A 41 0.93 -19.47 -10.71
CA ARG A 41 1.56 -19.98 -9.48
C ARG A 41 0.57 -20.66 -8.56
N TYR A 42 -0.62 -20.08 -8.36
CA TYR A 42 -1.69 -20.72 -7.57
C TYR A 42 -2.07 -22.09 -8.13
N GLU A 43 -2.27 -22.18 -9.45
CA GLU A 43 -2.70 -23.41 -10.12
C GLU A 43 -1.59 -24.48 -10.20
N ARG A 44 -0.32 -24.06 -10.12
CA ARG A 44 0.84 -24.96 -10.14
C ARG A 44 0.91 -25.85 -8.90
N THR A 45 0.39 -25.42 -7.75
CA THR A 45 0.42 -26.17 -6.49
C THR A 45 -0.99 -26.29 -5.91
N PRO A 46 -1.81 -27.25 -6.37
CA PRO A 46 -3.21 -27.37 -5.97
C PRO A 46 -3.45 -27.52 -4.46
N ASP A 47 -2.46 -28.05 -3.73
CA ASP A 47 -2.54 -28.25 -2.28
C ASP A 47 -2.10 -27.00 -1.47
N TYR A 48 -1.78 -25.88 -2.12
CA TYR A 48 -1.43 -24.62 -1.48
C TYR A 48 -2.59 -23.62 -1.56
N PRO A 49 -3.40 -23.45 -0.49
CA PRO A 49 -4.67 -22.75 -0.56
C PRO A 49 -4.54 -21.22 -0.38
N PHE A 50 -3.40 -20.64 -0.74
CA PHE A 50 -3.07 -19.23 -0.54
C PHE A 50 -2.51 -18.60 -1.81
N ILE A 51 -2.49 -17.27 -1.84
CA ILE A 51 -1.83 -16.51 -2.90
C ILE A 51 -0.32 -16.76 -2.82
N ASP A 52 0.23 -17.47 -3.80
CA ASP A 52 1.65 -17.81 -3.88
C ASP A 52 2.46 -16.69 -4.55
N THR A 53 3.16 -15.93 -3.70
CA THR A 53 4.15 -14.92 -4.10
C THR A 53 5.54 -15.24 -3.53
N LYS A 54 5.82 -16.54 -3.29
CA LYS A 54 7.07 -17.07 -2.74
C LYS A 54 8.19 -17.14 -3.79
N LEU A 55 8.58 -15.97 -4.29
CA LEU A 55 9.53 -15.80 -5.38
C LEU A 55 10.62 -14.80 -4.97
N ASP A 56 11.89 -15.20 -5.08
CA ASP A 56 13.00 -14.28 -4.91
C ASP A 56 13.10 -13.37 -6.14
N LEU A 57 12.77 -12.09 -5.94
CA LEU A 57 12.75 -11.09 -7.02
C LEU A 57 14.15 -10.65 -7.47
N ILE A 58 15.22 -11.13 -6.82
CA ILE A 58 16.60 -10.95 -7.27
C ILE A 58 16.98 -12.09 -8.22
N THR A 59 16.85 -13.34 -7.78
CA THR A 59 17.30 -14.50 -8.56
C THR A 59 16.28 -14.97 -9.59
N GLY A 60 14.98 -14.75 -9.34
CA GLY A 60 13.88 -15.31 -10.12
C GLY A 60 13.51 -16.75 -9.74
N GLU A 61 14.09 -17.28 -8.66
CA GLU A 61 13.85 -18.64 -8.18
C GLU A 61 12.81 -18.64 -7.05
N ASP A 62 12.06 -19.74 -6.92
CA ASP A 62 11.19 -19.95 -5.77
C ASP A 62 12.03 -20.07 -4.48
N PHE A 63 11.52 -19.56 -3.36
CA PHE A 63 12.18 -19.77 -2.06
C PHE A 63 12.22 -21.26 -1.72
N ALA A 64 13.30 -21.70 -1.05
CA ALA A 64 13.49 -23.09 -0.68
C ALA A 64 12.33 -23.62 0.18
N GLU A 65 11.93 -24.88 -0.04
CA GLU A 65 10.81 -25.51 0.67
C GLU A 65 11.03 -25.58 2.19
N ASP A 66 12.29 -25.74 2.60
CA ASP A 66 12.72 -25.86 3.99
C ASP A 66 13.10 -24.52 4.64
N ASP A 67 13.01 -23.39 3.91
CA ASP A 67 13.22 -22.07 4.51
C ASP A 67 12.08 -21.77 5.51
N PRO A 68 12.39 -21.58 6.81
CA PRO A 68 11.38 -21.47 7.85
C PRO A 68 10.56 -20.18 7.81
N LEU A 69 11.00 -19.16 7.07
CA LEU A 69 10.39 -17.82 7.06
C LEU A 69 9.95 -17.36 5.67
N LYS A 70 10.66 -17.79 4.63
CA LYS A 70 10.39 -17.41 3.23
C LYS A 70 9.74 -18.53 2.45
N GLY A 71 9.99 -19.77 2.87
CA GLY A 71 9.45 -20.96 2.25
C GLY A 71 7.91 -20.99 2.29
N PRO A 72 7.30 -21.87 1.51
CA PRO A 72 5.85 -21.94 1.37
C PRO A 72 5.15 -22.48 2.63
N ASN A 73 5.88 -22.94 3.65
CA ASN A 73 5.32 -23.28 4.96
C ASN A 73 5.11 -22.05 5.88
N ALA A 74 5.72 -20.92 5.56
CA ALA A 74 5.55 -19.65 6.26
C ALA A 74 4.58 -18.74 5.50
N VAL A 75 3.30 -18.76 5.84
CA VAL A 75 2.27 -17.92 5.23
C VAL A 75 2.18 -16.59 5.97
N TYR A 76 2.24 -15.49 5.22
CA TYR A 76 2.12 -14.15 5.79
C TYR A 76 0.66 -13.67 5.76
N GLY A 77 0.01 -13.55 6.92
CA GLY A 77 -1.42 -13.22 7.01
C GLY A 77 -1.77 -11.90 6.29
N TRP A 78 -0.98 -10.85 6.52
CA TRP A 78 -1.17 -9.57 5.84
C TRP A 78 -1.02 -9.62 4.30
N ILE A 79 -0.23 -10.55 3.74
CA ILE A 79 -0.05 -10.69 2.28
C ILE A 79 -1.29 -11.30 1.68
N GLN A 80 -1.93 -12.23 2.38
CA GLN A 80 -3.20 -12.80 1.94
C GLN A 80 -4.31 -11.74 1.96
N GLY A 81 -4.35 -10.90 3.00
CA GLY A 81 -5.24 -9.73 3.04
C GLY A 81 -5.02 -8.75 1.88
N ARG A 82 -3.77 -8.32 1.68
CA ARG A 82 -3.38 -7.46 0.55
C ARG A 82 -3.73 -8.09 -0.80
N GLY A 83 -3.50 -9.38 -0.93
CA GLY A 83 -3.78 -10.13 -2.15
C GLY A 83 -5.28 -10.22 -2.44
N LEU A 84 -6.13 -10.47 -1.44
CA LEU A 84 -7.59 -10.44 -1.64
C LEU A 84 -8.09 -9.07 -2.12
N GLU A 85 -7.58 -7.97 -1.56
CA GLU A 85 -7.91 -6.63 -2.03
C GLU A 85 -7.42 -6.39 -3.47
N SER A 86 -6.19 -6.81 -3.75
CA SER A 86 -5.58 -6.74 -5.07
C SER A 86 -6.40 -7.50 -6.12
N LEU A 87 -6.72 -8.77 -5.88
CA LEU A 87 -7.51 -9.60 -6.79
C LEU A 87 -8.88 -8.97 -7.07
N ALA A 88 -9.58 -8.53 -6.02
CA ALA A 88 -10.87 -7.86 -6.18
C ALA A 88 -10.77 -6.54 -6.96
N GLY A 89 -9.71 -5.75 -6.73
CA GLY A 89 -9.42 -4.52 -7.47
C GLY A 89 -9.15 -4.78 -8.95
N HIS A 90 -8.26 -5.72 -9.26
CA HIS A 90 -7.92 -6.11 -10.62
C HIS A 90 -9.11 -6.70 -11.37
N CYS A 91 -9.87 -7.61 -10.77
CA CYS A 91 -11.06 -8.18 -11.41
C CYS A 91 -12.12 -7.10 -11.72
N ARG A 92 -12.30 -6.13 -10.81
CA ARG A 92 -13.19 -4.98 -11.03
C ARG A 92 -12.71 -4.09 -12.17
N TRP A 93 -11.42 -3.81 -12.24
CA TRP A 93 -10.81 -3.05 -13.34
C TRP A 93 -10.95 -3.81 -14.67
N MET A 94 -10.53 -5.08 -14.73
CA MET A 94 -10.65 -5.93 -15.93
C MET A 94 -12.10 -6.00 -16.43
N ARG A 95 -13.08 -6.17 -15.52
CA ARG A 95 -14.50 -6.17 -15.86
C ARG A 95 -14.97 -4.84 -16.45
N ARG A 96 -14.59 -3.70 -15.86
CA ARG A 96 -14.96 -2.36 -16.34
C ARG A 96 -14.41 -2.07 -17.74
N HIS A 97 -13.22 -2.58 -18.05
CA HIS A 97 -12.55 -2.34 -19.32
C HIS A 97 -12.70 -3.50 -20.33
N ASN A 98 -13.47 -4.54 -20.01
CA ASN A 98 -13.64 -5.74 -20.83
C ASN A 98 -12.31 -6.40 -21.24
N LEU A 99 -11.40 -6.57 -20.27
CA LEU A 99 -10.06 -7.12 -20.46
C LEU A 99 -9.95 -8.54 -19.90
N ALA A 100 -9.20 -9.39 -20.60
CA ALA A 100 -8.74 -10.72 -20.16
C ALA A 100 -9.79 -11.54 -19.36
N PRO A 101 -10.97 -11.84 -19.96
CA PRO A 101 -12.06 -12.47 -19.23
C PRO A 101 -11.71 -13.84 -18.64
N GLU A 102 -10.84 -14.62 -19.29
CA GLU A 102 -10.36 -15.91 -18.81
C GLU A 102 -9.47 -15.75 -17.57
N LEU A 103 -8.52 -14.81 -17.60
CA LEU A 103 -7.68 -14.51 -16.44
C LEU A 103 -8.54 -14.03 -15.27
N ARG A 104 -9.48 -13.12 -15.51
CA ARG A 104 -10.42 -12.64 -14.48
C ARG A 104 -11.15 -13.80 -13.80
N GLN A 105 -11.64 -14.79 -14.56
CA GLN A 105 -12.31 -15.95 -13.98
C GLN A 105 -11.39 -16.77 -13.07
N ARG A 106 -10.12 -16.96 -13.46
CA ARG A 106 -9.12 -17.64 -12.61
C ARG A 106 -8.89 -16.88 -11.31
N LEU A 107 -8.70 -15.56 -11.38
CA LEU A 107 -8.52 -14.70 -10.20
C LEU A 107 -9.75 -14.68 -9.28
N GLU A 108 -10.96 -14.74 -9.84
CA GLU A 108 -12.21 -14.85 -9.09
C GLU A 108 -12.29 -16.15 -8.28
N HIS A 109 -11.85 -17.26 -8.86
CA HIS A 109 -11.76 -18.54 -8.16
C HIS A 109 -10.74 -18.48 -7.01
N ILE A 110 -9.54 -17.95 -7.27
CA ILE A 110 -8.49 -17.78 -6.26
C ILE A 110 -9.01 -16.91 -5.10
N ALA A 111 -9.66 -15.79 -5.40
CA ALA A 111 -10.19 -14.90 -4.37
C ALA A 111 -11.26 -15.59 -3.51
N ALA A 112 -12.10 -16.45 -4.09
CA ALA A 112 -13.12 -17.18 -3.34
C ALA A 112 -12.49 -18.22 -2.40
N ASP A 113 -11.53 -19.00 -2.90
CA ASP A 113 -10.86 -20.04 -2.11
C ASP A 113 -10.08 -19.43 -0.95
N VAL A 114 -9.26 -18.42 -1.23
CA VAL A 114 -8.43 -17.75 -0.22
C VAL A 114 -9.30 -17.03 0.82
N LEU A 115 -10.40 -16.40 0.41
CA LEU A 115 -11.35 -15.79 1.33
C LEU A 115 -11.92 -16.83 2.31
N GLN A 116 -12.35 -17.99 1.80
CA GLN A 116 -12.89 -19.06 2.65
C GLN A 116 -11.83 -19.56 3.63
N VAL A 117 -10.60 -19.77 3.17
CA VAL A 117 -9.47 -20.21 4.01
C VAL A 117 -9.20 -19.21 5.14
N LEU A 118 -9.18 -17.91 4.84
CA LEU A 118 -8.98 -16.88 5.87
C LEU A 118 -10.13 -16.81 6.88
N ILE A 119 -11.38 -17.03 6.46
CA ILE A 119 -12.54 -17.15 7.36
C ILE A 119 -12.33 -18.33 8.32
N ASP A 120 -11.97 -19.50 7.79
CA ASP A 120 -11.80 -20.72 8.59
C ASP A 120 -10.62 -20.61 9.57
N ILE A 121 -9.52 -19.98 9.16
CA ILE A 121 -8.37 -19.70 10.03
C ILE A 121 -8.79 -18.74 11.16
N ARG A 122 -9.49 -17.65 10.83
CA ARG A 122 -9.97 -16.69 11.84
C ARG A 122 -10.90 -17.35 12.85
N ALA A 123 -11.83 -18.18 12.39
CA ALA A 123 -12.75 -18.89 13.27
C ALA A 123 -12.01 -19.76 14.31
N ARG A 124 -10.88 -20.38 13.93
CA ARG A 124 -10.03 -21.17 14.84
C ARG A 124 -9.13 -20.32 15.72
N ASN A 125 -8.73 -19.14 15.26
CA ASN A 125 -7.78 -18.25 15.93
C ASN A 125 -8.47 -17.08 16.66
N ALA A 126 -9.63 -17.33 17.28
CA ALA A 126 -10.38 -16.36 18.08
C ALA A 126 -10.71 -15.04 17.34
N GLY A 127 -10.88 -15.11 16.01
CA GLY A 127 -11.20 -13.98 15.15
C GLY A 127 -10.00 -13.20 14.60
N HIS A 128 -8.79 -13.73 14.75
CA HIS A 128 -7.54 -13.06 14.35
C HIS A 128 -6.80 -13.77 13.22
N LEU A 129 -5.97 -13.00 12.51
CA LEU A 129 -4.91 -13.50 11.62
C LEU A 129 -3.56 -13.01 12.13
N SER A 130 -2.58 -13.92 12.12
CA SER A 130 -1.21 -13.63 12.58
C SER A 130 -0.32 -13.20 11.42
N PHE A 131 0.74 -12.44 11.74
CA PHE A 131 1.78 -12.10 10.79
C PHE A 131 2.40 -13.31 10.13
N PHE A 132 2.79 -14.31 10.93
CA PHE A 132 3.21 -15.62 10.46
C PHE A 132 2.19 -16.69 10.84
N MET A 133 1.86 -17.54 9.87
CA MET A 133 0.97 -18.69 10.00
C MET A 133 1.58 -19.87 9.25
N THR A 134 1.36 -21.10 9.70
CA THR A 134 1.67 -22.28 8.87
C THR A 134 0.71 -22.38 7.68
N ARG A 135 0.91 -23.37 6.79
CA ARG A 135 -0.06 -23.69 5.72
C ARG A 135 -1.43 -24.10 6.29
N GLU A 136 -1.44 -24.66 7.48
CA GLU A 136 -2.65 -25.04 8.21
C GLU A 136 -3.28 -23.83 8.92
N GLY A 137 -2.64 -22.66 8.87
CA GLY A 137 -3.10 -21.42 9.50
C GLY A 137 -2.76 -21.29 10.99
N ASP A 138 -1.84 -22.12 11.50
CA ASP A 138 -1.44 -22.06 12.90
C ASP A 138 -0.47 -20.89 13.13
N PRO A 139 -0.77 -19.95 14.04
CA PRO A 139 0.08 -18.79 14.29
C PRO A 139 1.47 -19.19 14.82
N PHE A 140 2.52 -18.52 14.34
CA PHE A 140 3.87 -18.70 14.90
C PHE A 140 4.68 -17.39 14.88
N THR A 141 5.86 -17.42 15.50
CA THR A 141 6.87 -16.35 15.45
C THR A 141 8.26 -16.97 15.35
N PRO A 142 9.24 -16.31 14.73
CA PRO A 142 10.63 -16.76 14.77
C PRO A 142 11.16 -16.75 16.21
N ASP A 143 11.99 -17.73 16.57
CA ASP A 143 12.77 -17.70 17.81
C ASP A 143 14.15 -17.06 17.61
N GLU A 144 14.87 -16.80 18.71
CA GLU A 144 16.20 -16.15 18.68
C GLU A 144 17.27 -16.96 17.92
N LYS A 145 17.02 -18.25 17.64
CA LYS A 145 17.93 -19.16 16.93
C LYS A 145 17.50 -19.38 15.48
N GLY A 146 16.47 -18.67 14.99
CA GLY A 146 15.92 -18.81 13.64
C GLY A 146 14.97 -19.99 13.47
N GLY A 147 14.57 -20.65 14.56
CA GLY A 147 13.48 -21.64 14.58
C GLY A 147 12.10 -20.99 14.65
N ILE A 148 11.06 -21.82 14.73
CA ILE A 148 9.67 -21.38 14.85
C ILE A 148 9.11 -21.68 16.24
N ARG A 149 8.37 -20.72 16.81
CA ARG A 149 7.62 -20.88 18.05
C ARG A 149 6.13 -20.64 17.80
N THR A 150 5.30 -21.63 18.09
CA THR A 150 3.84 -21.52 17.99
C THR A 150 3.30 -20.44 18.93
N LEU A 151 2.28 -19.72 18.45
CA LEU A 151 1.54 -18.73 19.21
C LEU A 151 0.10 -19.20 19.40
N THR A 152 -0.49 -18.92 20.56
CA THR A 152 -1.92 -19.09 20.80
C THR A 152 -2.59 -17.73 20.78
N LEU A 153 -3.51 -17.51 19.85
CA LEU A 153 -4.35 -16.32 19.80
C LEU A 153 -5.64 -16.55 20.59
N THR A 154 -6.08 -15.51 21.27
CA THR A 154 -7.27 -15.49 22.14
C THR A 154 -8.10 -14.25 21.84
N GLU A 155 -9.32 -14.16 22.36
CA GLU A 155 -10.17 -12.97 22.22
C GLU A 155 -9.57 -11.70 22.84
N GLU A 156 -8.60 -11.86 23.74
CA GLU A 156 -7.85 -10.77 24.39
C GLU A 156 -6.61 -10.33 23.59
N SER A 157 -6.28 -11.05 22.52
CA SER A 157 -5.15 -10.69 21.65
C SER A 157 -5.38 -9.33 20.99
N SER A 158 -4.33 -8.54 20.87
CA SER A 158 -4.40 -7.24 20.20
C SER A 158 -4.59 -7.41 18.71
N TYR A 159 -5.32 -6.49 18.08
CA TYR A 159 -5.35 -6.41 16.62
C TYR A 159 -4.02 -5.86 16.10
N GLY A 160 -3.53 -6.45 15.01
CA GLY A 160 -2.29 -6.04 14.33
C GLY A 160 -2.46 -5.70 12.85
N PHE A 161 -1.34 -5.51 12.15
CA PHE A 161 -1.34 -5.21 10.72
C PHE A 161 -1.91 -6.36 9.89
N SER A 162 -1.70 -7.61 10.30
CA SER A 162 -2.33 -8.75 9.62
C SER A 162 -3.85 -8.70 9.70
N ASP A 163 -4.39 -8.31 10.85
CA ASP A 163 -5.83 -8.09 10.97
C ASP A 163 -6.31 -6.90 10.13
N LEU A 164 -5.54 -5.81 10.10
CA LEU A 164 -5.86 -4.62 9.33
C LEU A 164 -5.94 -4.90 7.83
N PHE A 165 -4.88 -5.48 7.26
CA PHE A 165 -4.85 -5.81 5.84
C PHE A 165 -5.89 -6.89 5.48
N SER A 166 -6.07 -7.90 6.34
CA SER A 166 -6.99 -8.99 6.06
C SER A 166 -8.45 -8.57 6.17
N SER A 167 -8.83 -7.81 7.18
CA SER A 167 -10.21 -7.31 7.30
C SER A 167 -10.62 -6.50 6.07
N LYS A 168 -9.75 -5.62 5.59
CA LYS A 168 -9.97 -4.83 4.36
C LYS A 168 -10.03 -5.70 3.10
N GLY A 169 -9.08 -6.61 2.94
CA GLY A 169 -9.04 -7.54 1.81
C GLY A 169 -10.26 -8.45 1.72
N MET A 170 -10.70 -8.98 2.87
CA MET A 170 -11.89 -9.82 2.96
C MET A 170 -13.16 -9.05 2.58
N VAL A 171 -13.32 -7.78 3.03
CA VAL A 171 -14.43 -6.92 2.59
C VAL A 171 -14.40 -6.74 1.07
N ALA A 172 -13.23 -6.43 0.50
CA ALA A 172 -13.08 -6.20 -0.93
C ALA A 172 -13.48 -7.45 -1.75
N ALA A 173 -12.96 -8.62 -1.36
CA ALA A 173 -13.23 -9.88 -2.04
C ALA A 173 -14.68 -10.34 -1.88
N ALA A 174 -15.20 -10.41 -0.65
CA ALA A 174 -16.55 -10.89 -0.38
C ALA A 174 -17.59 -10.06 -1.12
N ARG A 175 -17.43 -8.73 -1.12
CA ARG A 175 -18.31 -7.83 -1.83
C ARG A 175 -18.20 -7.96 -3.34
N TYR A 176 -16.98 -8.09 -3.88
CA TYR A 176 -16.78 -8.29 -5.32
C TYR A 176 -17.45 -9.58 -5.81
N LEU A 177 -17.32 -10.65 -5.04
CA LEU A 177 -17.90 -11.98 -5.32
C LEU A 177 -19.40 -12.08 -5.02
N GLY A 178 -19.98 -11.11 -4.30
CA GLY A 178 -21.39 -11.10 -3.91
C GLY A 178 -21.75 -12.04 -2.76
N LEU A 179 -20.77 -12.38 -1.91
CA LEU A 179 -20.91 -13.30 -0.78
C LEU A 179 -21.36 -12.53 0.48
N ARG A 180 -22.68 -12.39 0.67
CA ARG A 180 -23.27 -11.49 1.68
C ARG A 180 -22.88 -11.82 3.13
N ASP A 181 -22.84 -13.09 3.50
CA ASP A 181 -22.53 -13.49 4.88
C ASP A 181 -21.05 -13.24 5.20
N ALA A 182 -20.16 -13.58 4.27
CA ALA A 182 -18.74 -13.26 4.36
C ALA A 182 -18.48 -11.75 4.37
N GLU A 183 -19.24 -10.97 3.58
CA GLU A 183 -19.16 -9.50 3.60
C GLU A 183 -19.56 -8.95 4.96
N ALA A 184 -20.65 -9.43 5.56
CA ALA A 184 -21.10 -8.98 6.87
C ALA A 184 -20.06 -9.28 7.97
N GLU A 185 -19.47 -10.48 7.95
CA GLU A 185 -18.41 -10.86 8.89
C GLU A 185 -17.16 -9.98 8.71
N ALA A 186 -16.69 -9.79 7.48
CA ALA A 186 -15.52 -8.98 7.17
C ALA A 186 -15.72 -7.51 7.54
N MET A 187 -16.93 -6.98 7.35
CA MET A 187 -17.30 -5.62 7.77
C MET A 187 -17.23 -5.46 9.29
N GLU A 188 -17.75 -6.42 10.05
CA GLU A 188 -17.66 -6.42 11.51
C GLU A 188 -16.19 -6.51 11.98
N TYR A 189 -15.38 -7.33 11.31
CA TYR A 189 -13.95 -7.43 11.58
C TYR A 189 -13.23 -6.09 11.33
N CYS A 190 -13.47 -5.45 10.17
CA CYS A 190 -12.92 -4.14 9.85
C CYS A 190 -13.31 -3.08 10.90
N ARG A 191 -14.55 -3.13 11.41
CA ARG A 191 -15.04 -2.24 12.48
C ARG A 191 -14.31 -2.49 13.80
N ARG A 192 -14.05 -3.76 14.16
CA ARG A 192 -13.30 -4.11 15.38
C ARG A 192 -11.84 -3.65 15.31
N VAL A 193 -11.20 -3.75 14.15
CA VAL A 193 -9.86 -3.21 13.90
C VAL A 193 -9.85 -1.67 14.03
N ASP A 194 -10.78 -0.98 13.38
CA ASP A 194 -10.90 0.49 13.49
C ASP A 194 -11.10 0.94 14.96
N ASP A 195 -11.94 0.23 15.71
CA ASP A 195 -12.16 0.50 17.14
C ASP A 195 -10.90 0.25 17.98
N ALA A 196 -10.09 -0.75 17.63
CA ALA A 196 -8.83 -1.02 18.31
C ALA A 196 -7.80 0.09 18.08
N ILE A 197 -7.64 0.55 16.84
CA ILE A 197 -6.78 1.68 16.48
C ILE A 197 -7.20 2.93 17.26
N ARG A 198 -8.49 3.28 17.18
CA ARG A 198 -9.05 4.46 17.84
C ARG A 198 -8.90 4.45 19.37
N LYS A 199 -8.92 3.27 19.98
CA LYS A 199 -8.80 3.11 21.45
C LYS A 199 -7.36 2.86 21.92
N GLY A 200 -6.37 2.90 21.03
CA GLY A 200 -4.98 2.60 21.38
C GLY A 200 -4.75 1.15 21.82
N ARG A 201 -5.57 0.22 21.34
CA ARG A 201 -5.47 -1.24 21.60
C ARG A 201 -4.87 -2.02 20.42
N PHE A 202 -4.47 -1.30 19.37
CA PHE A 202 -3.79 -1.88 18.22
C PHE A 202 -2.30 -2.01 18.52
N THR A 203 -1.72 -3.18 18.26
CA THR A 203 -0.29 -3.45 18.48
C THR A 203 0.28 -4.06 17.21
N THR A 204 1.43 -3.57 16.75
CA THR A 204 2.10 -4.16 15.60
C THR A 204 2.43 -5.64 15.86
N ASP A 205 1.95 -6.51 14.98
CA ASP A 205 2.34 -7.91 14.88
C ASP A 205 3.44 -8.13 13.83
N GLN A 206 3.83 -7.06 13.11
CA GLN A 206 4.89 -7.13 12.09
C GLN A 206 6.24 -7.47 12.72
N ILE A 207 6.88 -8.47 12.15
CA ILE A 207 8.23 -8.90 12.50
C ILE A 207 9.17 -8.50 11.35
N SER A 208 10.13 -7.64 11.64
CA SER A 208 11.14 -7.25 10.66
C SER A 208 12.11 -8.39 10.38
N LEU A 209 12.34 -8.64 9.09
CA LEU A 209 13.41 -9.53 8.60
C LEU A 209 14.68 -8.75 8.22
N ASP A 210 14.66 -7.42 8.36
CA ASP A 210 15.80 -6.55 8.13
C ASP A 210 16.39 -6.08 9.48
N PRO A 211 17.62 -6.52 9.83
CA PRO A 211 18.31 -6.05 11.03
C PRO A 211 18.52 -4.53 11.06
N GLY A 212 18.57 -3.86 9.89
CA GLY A 212 18.71 -2.42 9.76
C GLY A 212 17.42 -1.63 10.03
N ASN A 213 16.27 -2.30 10.14
CA ASN A 213 14.98 -1.68 10.35
C ASN A 213 14.11 -2.47 11.36
N PRO A 214 14.48 -2.49 12.66
CA PRO A 214 13.76 -3.27 13.66
C PRO A 214 12.36 -2.68 13.95
N THR A 215 11.34 -3.55 14.01
CA THR A 215 9.94 -3.19 14.30
C THR A 215 9.55 -3.36 15.78
N ALA A 216 10.52 -3.55 16.67
CA ALA A 216 10.26 -3.79 18.09
C ALA A 216 9.54 -2.60 18.77
N PRO A 217 8.62 -2.86 19.71
CA PRO A 217 7.99 -1.81 20.51
C PRO A 217 9.04 -0.96 21.22
N ARG A 218 8.88 0.35 21.17
CA ARG A 218 9.72 1.31 21.91
C ARG A 218 8.86 2.05 22.92
N PRO A 219 9.26 2.13 24.20
CA PRO A 219 8.51 2.87 25.21
C PRO A 219 8.26 4.31 24.78
N GLY A 220 7.01 4.75 24.97
CA GLY A 220 6.58 6.11 24.64
C GLY A 220 6.58 6.45 23.15
N ARG A 221 6.73 5.48 22.23
CA ARG A 221 6.69 5.72 20.78
C ARG A 221 5.37 5.24 20.20
N HIS A 222 4.58 6.18 19.66
CA HIS A 222 3.27 5.90 19.06
C HIS A 222 3.31 6.16 17.55
N PRO A 223 3.51 5.12 16.72
CA PRO A 223 3.63 5.28 15.27
C PRO A 223 2.27 5.50 14.60
N HIS A 224 2.27 6.26 13.51
CA HIS A 224 1.03 6.63 12.81
C HIS A 224 0.50 5.55 11.84
N GLY A 225 1.35 4.60 11.40
CA GLY A 225 1.06 3.73 10.25
C GLY A 225 -0.29 2.99 10.26
N ALA A 226 -0.81 2.61 11.42
CA ALA A 226 -2.13 1.98 11.51
C ALA A 226 -3.27 2.93 11.10
N PHE A 227 -3.20 4.20 11.48
CA PHE A 227 -4.18 5.21 11.08
C PHE A 227 -4.12 5.48 9.58
N MET A 228 -2.91 5.66 9.04
CA MET A 228 -2.67 5.86 7.62
C MET A 228 -3.25 4.72 6.77
N ILE A 229 -2.92 3.46 7.07
CA ILE A 229 -3.38 2.34 6.25
C ILE A 229 -4.91 2.18 6.36
N GLN A 230 -5.49 2.49 7.52
CA GLN A 230 -6.94 2.43 7.74
C GLN A 230 -7.71 3.46 6.87
N ILE A 231 -7.08 4.53 6.38
CA ILE A 231 -7.68 5.43 5.37
C ILE A 231 -8.01 4.65 4.09
N GLY A 232 -7.18 3.66 3.72
CA GLY A 232 -7.48 2.77 2.59
C GLY A 232 -8.77 1.96 2.80
N ALA A 233 -9.06 1.54 4.03
CA ALA A 233 -10.35 0.90 4.34
C ALA A 233 -11.50 1.90 4.17
N ALA A 234 -11.37 3.12 4.68
CA ALA A 234 -12.38 4.17 4.49
C ALA A 234 -12.63 4.48 3.01
N ALA A 235 -11.58 4.52 2.18
CA ALA A 235 -11.67 4.69 0.73
C ALA A 235 -12.47 3.55 0.08
N LEU A 236 -12.12 2.29 0.37
CA LEU A 236 -12.84 1.11 -0.13
C LEU A 236 -14.33 1.16 0.26
N LEU A 237 -14.62 1.49 1.52
CA LEU A 237 -16.00 1.59 2.00
C LEU A 237 -16.77 2.73 1.32
N ALA A 238 -16.12 3.85 1.03
CA ALA A 238 -16.71 4.98 0.31
C ALA A 238 -17.00 4.63 -1.16
N GLU A 239 -16.08 3.97 -1.87
CA GLU A 239 -16.31 3.47 -3.24
C GLU A 239 -17.56 2.60 -3.33
N HIS A 240 -17.82 1.85 -2.26
CA HIS A 240 -18.93 0.93 -2.13
C HIS A 240 -20.18 1.53 -1.50
N ARG A 241 -20.17 2.84 -1.18
CA ARG A 241 -21.29 3.58 -0.57
C ARG A 241 -21.75 3.00 0.77
N ILE A 242 -20.81 2.45 1.54
CA ILE A 242 -21.10 1.90 2.86
C ILE A 242 -21.31 3.05 3.86
N PRO A 243 -22.42 3.04 4.64
CA PRO A 243 -22.67 4.07 5.66
C PRO A 243 -21.53 4.21 6.67
N GLY A 244 -21.27 5.44 7.12
CA GLY A 244 -20.21 5.72 8.09
C GLY A 244 -18.80 5.85 7.50
N SER A 245 -18.58 5.47 6.24
CA SER A 245 -17.29 5.60 5.54
C SER A 245 -16.75 7.03 5.55
N VAL A 246 -17.60 8.03 5.29
CA VAL A 246 -17.20 9.45 5.29
C VAL A 246 -16.68 9.90 6.66
N ALA A 247 -17.42 9.56 7.72
CA ALA A 247 -17.05 9.92 9.10
C ALA A 247 -15.75 9.21 9.54
N MET A 248 -15.58 7.95 9.14
CA MET A 248 -14.36 7.19 9.40
C MET A 248 -13.14 7.84 8.71
N GLY A 249 -13.22 8.10 7.40
CA GLY A 249 -12.11 8.67 6.65
C GLY A 249 -11.72 10.07 7.12
N LEU A 250 -12.68 10.97 7.33
CA LEU A 250 -12.40 12.32 7.83
C LEU A 250 -11.75 12.31 9.22
N ARG A 251 -12.19 11.42 10.12
CA ARG A 251 -11.57 11.25 11.44
C ARG A 251 -10.12 10.80 11.32
N LEU A 252 -9.83 9.79 10.49
CA LEU A 252 -8.47 9.26 10.32
C LEU A 252 -7.55 10.31 9.70
N ILE A 253 -7.98 10.97 8.62
CA ILE A 253 -7.23 12.05 7.97
C ILE A 253 -7.02 13.23 8.92
N GLY A 254 -8.06 13.62 9.66
CA GLY A 254 -7.97 14.68 10.66
C GLY A 254 -6.95 14.36 11.74
N HIS A 255 -6.93 13.12 12.24
CA HIS A 255 -5.93 12.66 13.20
C HIS A 255 -4.51 12.74 12.62
N GLU A 256 -4.29 12.24 11.41
CA GLU A 256 -2.99 12.30 10.72
C GLU A 256 -2.49 13.74 10.58
N MET A 257 -3.31 14.62 10.00
CA MET A 257 -2.98 16.02 9.75
C MET A 257 -2.72 16.82 11.04
N GLN A 258 -3.50 16.57 12.10
CA GLN A 258 -3.39 17.31 13.36
C GLN A 258 -2.26 16.78 14.24
N THR A 259 -1.90 15.51 14.10
CA THR A 259 -0.98 14.84 15.02
C THR A 259 0.42 14.71 14.43
N TYR A 260 0.56 14.42 13.13
CA TYR A 260 1.85 14.06 12.53
C TYR A 260 2.39 15.06 11.49
N VAL A 261 1.60 16.06 11.07
CA VAL A 261 2.03 17.07 10.08
C VAL A 261 2.31 18.42 10.71
N ASN A 262 3.45 19.03 10.44
CA ASN A 262 3.72 20.41 10.84
C ASN A 262 2.95 21.39 9.96
N LEU A 263 1.78 21.83 10.43
CA LEU A 263 0.98 22.85 9.77
C LEU A 263 1.02 24.15 10.56
N ASN A 264 1.05 25.27 9.83
CA ASN A 264 1.10 26.63 10.37
C ASN A 264 2.25 26.84 11.37
N GLY A 265 3.37 26.14 11.16
CA GLY A 265 4.54 26.22 12.03
C GLY A 265 4.30 25.79 13.49
N ARG A 266 3.36 24.87 13.76
CA ARG A 266 3.02 24.42 15.13
C ARG A 266 4.21 23.84 15.91
N VAL A 267 5.20 23.28 15.21
CA VAL A 267 6.48 22.86 15.78
C VAL A 267 7.58 23.78 15.22
N PRO A 268 8.07 24.79 15.98
CA PRO A 268 8.95 25.84 15.45
C PRO A 268 10.30 25.34 14.89
N ARG A 269 10.80 24.20 15.38
CA ARG A 269 12.07 23.61 14.93
C ARG A 269 11.94 22.81 13.63
N LEU A 270 10.71 22.55 13.17
CA LEU A 270 10.41 21.83 11.95
C LEU A 270 9.93 22.79 10.86
N ARG A 271 10.05 22.38 9.61
CA ARG A 271 9.55 23.14 8.45
C ARG A 271 8.07 22.86 8.25
N GLU A 272 7.36 23.82 7.63
CA GLU A 272 5.97 23.58 7.18
C GLU A 272 5.92 22.32 6.31
N TYR A 273 4.91 21.48 6.52
CA TYR A 273 4.70 20.18 5.86
C TYR A 273 5.69 19.06 6.24
N ASP A 274 6.58 19.27 7.22
CA ASP A 274 7.30 18.13 7.81
C ASP A 274 6.29 17.14 8.43
N PHE A 275 6.42 15.86 8.07
CA PHE A 275 5.56 14.77 8.54
C PHE A 275 6.43 13.72 9.24
N TRP A 276 6.16 13.41 10.50
CA TRP A 276 6.97 12.48 11.31
C TRP A 276 6.27 11.14 11.57
N GLU A 277 7.07 10.09 11.79
CA GLU A 277 6.58 8.71 11.90
C GLU A 277 5.84 8.39 13.20
N ALA A 278 6.17 9.08 14.30
CA ALA A 278 5.65 8.74 15.62
C ALA A 278 5.58 9.95 16.56
N VAL A 279 4.65 9.90 17.50
CA VAL A 279 4.57 10.86 18.62
C VAL A 279 5.01 10.23 19.93
N ASP A 280 5.40 11.08 20.87
CA ASP A 280 5.65 10.73 22.27
C ASP A 280 4.35 10.64 23.09
N ASP A 281 4.47 10.31 24.39
CA ASP A 281 3.34 10.23 25.32
C ASP A 281 2.64 11.60 25.54
N ASP A 282 3.32 12.71 25.25
CA ASP A 282 2.78 14.07 25.34
C ASP A 282 2.13 14.53 24.01
N GLY A 283 2.17 13.70 22.96
CA GLY A 283 1.66 14.00 21.63
C GLY A 283 2.56 14.89 20.78
N GLY A 284 3.80 15.14 21.21
CA GLY A 284 4.84 15.82 20.44
C GLY A 284 5.55 14.88 19.46
N PRO A 285 6.32 15.38 18.48
CA PRO A 285 7.11 14.51 17.61
C PRO A 285 8.10 13.67 18.42
N TYR A 286 8.07 12.35 18.26
CA TYR A 286 8.98 11.45 18.94
C TYR A 286 10.42 11.71 18.50
N GLU A 287 11.28 12.01 19.46
CA GLU A 287 12.70 12.29 19.24
C GLU A 287 13.55 11.18 19.84
N GLU A 288 14.50 10.69 19.04
CA GLU A 288 15.49 9.71 19.47
C GLU A 288 16.87 10.15 18.96
N ASP A 289 17.84 10.26 19.87
CA ASP A 289 19.21 10.68 19.56
C ASP A 289 19.31 11.99 18.75
N GLY A 290 18.43 12.96 19.06
CA GLY A 290 18.38 14.26 18.37
C GLY A 290 17.73 14.22 16.99
N LYS A 291 17.13 13.09 16.58
CA LYS A 291 16.50 12.90 15.28
C LYS A 291 14.99 12.86 15.41
N ILE A 292 14.31 13.39 14.39
CA ILE A 292 12.87 13.21 14.19
C ILE A 292 12.70 12.57 12.82
N LEU A 293 12.25 11.32 12.83
CA LEU A 293 12.26 10.49 11.64
C LEU A 293 10.95 10.60 10.86
N SER A 294 11.07 10.60 9.54
CA SER A 294 10.00 10.53 8.57
C SER A 294 10.27 9.36 7.63
N ASP A 295 9.26 8.56 7.30
CA ASP A 295 9.31 7.65 6.15
C ASP A 295 8.61 8.36 4.98
N PRO A 296 9.37 8.89 4.00
CA PRO A 296 8.77 9.59 2.87
C PRO A 296 7.77 8.70 2.09
N GLY A 297 7.98 7.38 2.06
CA GLY A 297 7.05 6.43 1.44
C GLY A 297 5.69 6.42 2.12
N HIS A 298 5.66 6.36 3.46
CA HIS A 298 4.40 6.42 4.22
C HIS A 298 3.67 7.75 3.99
N VAL A 299 4.39 8.88 4.00
CA VAL A 299 3.78 10.19 3.76
C VAL A 299 3.17 10.27 2.36
N LEU A 300 3.82 9.69 1.36
CA LEU A 300 3.33 9.67 -0.03
C LEU A 300 2.14 8.71 -0.18
N GLU A 301 2.14 7.57 0.51
CA GLU A 301 0.98 6.67 0.61
C GLU A 301 -0.21 7.37 1.30
N PHE A 302 0.02 8.09 2.40
CA PHE A 302 -0.99 8.90 3.08
C PHE A 302 -1.68 9.88 2.12
N ILE A 303 -0.90 10.61 1.31
CA ILE A 303 -1.44 11.56 0.32
C ILE A 303 -2.30 10.81 -0.72
N GLY A 304 -1.80 9.70 -1.25
CA GLY A 304 -2.50 8.89 -2.23
C GLY A 304 -3.82 8.33 -1.70
N LEU A 305 -3.81 7.74 -0.49
CA LEU A 305 -4.99 7.19 0.17
C LEU A 305 -6.01 8.27 0.54
N THR A 306 -5.54 9.42 1.03
CA THR A 306 -6.38 10.57 1.36
C THR A 306 -7.15 11.04 0.13
N LEU A 307 -6.45 11.27 -0.98
CA LEU A 307 -7.09 11.75 -2.21
C LEU A 307 -7.95 10.69 -2.90
N LYS A 308 -7.58 9.41 -2.80
CA LYS A 308 -8.46 8.30 -3.21
C LYS A 308 -9.78 8.33 -2.45
N PHE A 309 -9.72 8.45 -1.12
CA PHE A 309 -10.91 8.54 -0.28
C PHE A 309 -11.77 9.77 -0.67
N THR A 310 -11.17 10.96 -0.78
CA THR A 310 -11.96 12.16 -1.08
C THR A 310 -12.55 12.12 -2.49
N SER A 311 -11.84 11.55 -3.48
CA SER A 311 -12.37 11.31 -4.82
C SER A 311 -13.58 10.38 -4.76
N ALA A 312 -13.47 9.23 -4.08
CA ALA A 312 -14.56 8.27 -3.96
C ALA A 312 -15.80 8.88 -3.29
N VAL A 313 -15.62 9.71 -2.26
CA VAL A 313 -16.71 10.43 -1.58
C VAL A 313 -17.41 11.42 -2.52
N ARG A 314 -16.63 12.17 -3.32
CA ARG A 314 -17.17 13.14 -4.28
C ARG A 314 -17.90 12.46 -5.44
N GLU A 315 -17.29 11.46 -6.05
CA GLU A 315 -17.85 10.70 -7.19
C GLU A 315 -19.17 10.00 -6.83
N ASN A 316 -19.28 9.53 -5.58
CA ASN A 316 -20.49 8.88 -5.09
C ASN A 316 -21.46 9.83 -4.38
N ALA A 317 -21.17 11.14 -4.35
CA ALA A 317 -22.00 12.17 -3.71
C ALA A 317 -22.39 11.82 -2.25
N LEU A 318 -21.42 11.35 -1.45
CA LEU A 318 -21.67 10.82 -0.10
C LEU A 318 -21.62 11.87 1.01
N ALA A 319 -21.03 13.04 0.74
CA ALA A 319 -20.76 14.06 1.75
C ALA A 319 -21.82 15.18 1.74
N ASP A 320 -22.16 15.67 2.94
CA ASP A 320 -22.92 16.91 3.10
C ASP A 320 -22.06 18.16 2.84
N ALA A 321 -22.67 19.35 2.87
CA ALA A 321 -21.97 20.60 2.59
C ALA A 321 -20.82 20.92 3.58
N GLY A 322 -20.97 20.54 4.86
CA GLY A 322 -19.92 20.72 5.87
C GLY A 322 -18.74 19.79 5.61
N GLN A 323 -19.02 18.52 5.35
CA GLN A 323 -18.02 17.51 4.99
C GLN A 323 -17.30 17.87 3.68
N LEU A 324 -18.01 18.37 2.67
CA LEU A 324 -17.39 18.84 1.42
C LEU A 324 -16.43 20.02 1.65
N LYS A 325 -16.74 20.91 2.61
CA LYS A 325 -15.84 21.99 3.00
C LYS A 325 -14.59 21.46 3.69
N GLU A 326 -14.74 20.50 4.60
CA GLU A 326 -13.62 19.84 5.27
C GLU A 326 -12.70 19.12 4.27
N ILE A 327 -13.29 18.32 3.37
CA ILE A 327 -12.58 17.66 2.27
C ILE A 327 -11.78 18.68 1.44
N SER A 328 -12.42 19.79 1.05
CA SER A 328 -11.76 20.82 0.24
C SER A 328 -10.61 21.52 0.97
N GLY A 329 -10.66 21.56 2.31
CA GLY A 329 -9.60 22.07 3.17
C GLY A 329 -8.41 21.11 3.23
N VAL A 330 -8.66 19.83 3.47
CA VAL A 330 -7.65 18.76 3.44
C VAL A 330 -6.95 18.71 2.07
N GLU A 331 -7.72 18.64 0.98
CA GLU A 331 -7.20 18.56 -0.39
C GLU A 331 -6.27 19.73 -0.74
N ALA A 332 -6.49 20.91 -0.14
CA ALA A 332 -5.66 22.09 -0.41
C ALA A 332 -4.21 21.94 0.07
N HIS A 333 -3.95 21.08 1.07
CA HIS A 333 -2.61 20.82 1.59
C HIS A 333 -1.82 19.77 0.79
N MET A 334 -2.53 18.84 0.13
CA MET A 334 -1.91 17.64 -0.47
C MET A 334 -0.84 17.94 -1.53
N PRO A 335 -1.03 18.90 -2.47
CA PRO A 335 0.02 19.20 -3.46
C PRO A 335 1.31 19.76 -2.84
N ALA A 336 1.20 20.53 -1.75
CA ALA A 336 2.36 21.10 -1.07
C ALA A 336 3.09 20.04 -0.23
N LEU A 337 2.32 19.20 0.46
CA LEU A 337 2.87 18.04 1.20
C LEU A 337 3.58 17.07 0.26
N LEU A 338 3.00 16.76 -0.91
CA LEU A 338 3.62 15.94 -1.96
C LEU A 338 4.97 16.51 -2.39
N ALA A 339 5.01 17.80 -2.74
CA ALA A 339 6.22 18.46 -3.21
C ALA A 339 7.32 18.48 -2.15
N HIS A 340 6.94 18.80 -0.91
CA HIS A 340 7.86 18.88 0.23
C HIS A 340 8.48 17.53 0.57
N THR A 341 7.66 16.50 0.70
CA THR A 341 8.10 15.14 1.01
C THR A 341 8.95 14.57 -0.11
N PHE A 342 8.52 14.73 -1.37
CA PHE A 342 9.28 14.25 -2.52
C PHE A 342 10.67 14.91 -2.61
N ALA A 343 10.75 16.22 -2.38
CA ALA A 343 12.02 16.95 -2.40
C ALA A 343 13.00 16.49 -1.30
N GLY A 344 12.50 16.02 -0.16
CA GLY A 344 13.33 15.45 0.91
C GLY A 344 13.73 13.99 0.66
N GLY A 345 12.79 13.16 0.20
CA GLY A 345 12.98 11.71 0.12
C GLY A 345 13.58 11.19 -1.18
N PHE A 346 13.27 11.81 -2.33
CA PHE A 346 13.69 11.29 -3.63
C PHE A 346 15.20 11.47 -3.83
N GLN A 347 15.84 10.42 -4.37
CA GLN A 347 17.27 10.36 -4.65
C GLN A 347 17.49 10.34 -6.18
N PRO A 348 17.72 11.50 -6.83
CA PRO A 348 17.74 11.58 -8.29
C PRO A 348 18.83 10.74 -8.96
N GLY A 349 19.99 10.62 -8.29
CA GLY A 349 21.14 9.86 -8.81
C GLY A 349 20.84 8.36 -8.96
N PRO A 350 20.66 7.62 -7.86
CA PRO A 350 20.36 6.19 -7.92
C PRO A 350 18.92 5.88 -8.37
N GLY A 351 18.01 6.86 -8.29
CA GLY A 351 16.60 6.76 -8.69
C GLY A 351 15.78 5.94 -7.69
N GLY A 352 15.04 6.60 -6.82
CA GLY A 352 14.20 5.98 -5.79
C GLY A 352 13.91 6.95 -4.64
N ILE A 353 13.26 6.47 -3.59
CA ILE A 353 12.90 7.27 -2.40
C ILE A 353 13.46 6.57 -1.18
N CYS A 354 14.28 7.28 -0.38
CA CYS A 354 14.91 6.71 0.81
C CYS A 354 13.86 6.25 1.84
N LYS A 355 14.17 5.19 2.59
CA LYS A 355 13.28 4.59 3.58
C LYS A 355 13.04 5.51 4.78
N ILE A 356 14.09 6.16 5.30
CA ILE A 356 13.96 7.08 6.43
C ILE A 356 14.73 8.37 6.16
N PHE A 357 14.08 9.50 6.42
CA PHE A 357 14.64 10.84 6.35
C PHE A 357 14.62 11.49 7.74
N ASP A 358 15.72 12.11 8.14
CA ASP A 358 15.78 12.90 9.38
C ASP A 358 15.37 14.34 9.10
N LEU A 359 14.25 14.75 9.72
CA LEU A 359 13.66 16.08 9.56
C LEU A 359 14.50 17.18 10.20
N VAL A 360 15.40 16.84 11.14
CA VAL A 360 16.28 17.80 11.81
C VAL A 360 17.52 18.08 10.98
N SER A 361 18.33 17.06 10.68
CA SER A 361 19.55 17.22 9.87
C SER A 361 19.27 17.44 8.38
N ARG A 362 18.06 17.13 7.92
CA ARG A 362 17.64 17.17 6.50
C ARG A 362 18.45 16.21 5.63
N THR A 363 18.76 15.04 6.15
CA THR A 363 19.51 14.00 5.43
C THR A 363 18.82 12.63 5.54
N PRO A 364 18.97 11.74 4.54
CA PRO A 364 18.52 10.36 4.67
C PRO A 364 19.21 9.67 5.86
N ALA A 365 18.41 9.09 6.76
CA ALA A 365 18.89 8.29 7.90
C ALA A 365 18.95 6.79 7.57
N ASN A 366 18.03 6.32 6.72
CA ASN A 366 18.12 5.02 6.06
C ASN A 366 17.95 5.26 4.55
N THR A 367 19.02 5.00 3.81
CA THR A 367 19.15 5.28 2.37
C THR A 367 18.63 4.17 1.47
N ASP A 368 18.18 3.04 2.02
CA ASP A 368 17.56 2.00 1.20
C ASP A 368 16.28 2.54 0.55
N MET A 369 15.99 2.06 -0.65
CA MET A 369 14.89 2.52 -1.49
C MET A 369 13.99 1.33 -1.82
N PRO A 370 12.96 1.08 -0.98
CA PRO A 370 11.93 0.08 -1.27
C PRO A 370 11.13 0.44 -2.53
N TRP A 371 10.76 -0.57 -3.30
CA TRP A 371 10.01 -0.40 -4.55
C TRP A 371 8.68 0.32 -4.35
N TRP A 372 7.96 -0.03 -3.28
CA TRP A 372 6.57 0.38 -3.07
C TRP A 372 6.41 1.90 -2.92
N ASN A 373 7.47 2.60 -2.48
CA ASN A 373 7.48 4.06 -2.42
C ASN A 373 7.14 4.70 -3.78
N LEU A 374 7.60 4.09 -4.88
CA LEU A 374 7.42 4.63 -6.23
C LEU A 374 5.98 4.54 -6.75
N PRO A 375 5.30 3.37 -6.81
CA PRO A 375 3.90 3.31 -7.23
C PRO A 375 2.97 4.10 -6.29
N GLU A 376 3.26 4.14 -5.00
CA GLU A 376 2.51 5.00 -4.07
C GLU A 376 2.62 6.49 -4.42
N THR A 377 3.84 6.93 -4.76
CA THR A 377 4.08 8.31 -5.21
C THR A 377 3.45 8.58 -6.57
N LEU A 378 3.44 7.61 -7.49
CA LEU A 378 2.74 7.74 -8.77
C LEU A 378 1.25 7.98 -8.57
N ARG A 379 0.62 7.22 -7.67
CA ARG A 379 -0.79 7.42 -7.28
C ARG A 379 -1.00 8.80 -6.66
N ALA A 380 -0.19 9.19 -5.68
CA ALA A 380 -0.29 10.49 -5.02
C ALA A 380 -0.15 11.66 -6.02
N ALA A 381 0.80 11.57 -6.94
CA ALA A 381 1.02 12.56 -7.98
C ALA A 381 -0.14 12.63 -8.98
N ALA A 382 -0.69 11.49 -9.40
CA ALA A 382 -1.85 11.45 -10.29
C ALA A 382 -3.08 12.12 -9.65
N TYR A 383 -3.35 11.83 -8.37
CA TYR A 383 -4.44 12.50 -7.66
C TYR A 383 -4.17 14.00 -7.44
N CYS A 384 -2.94 14.39 -7.08
CA CYS A 384 -2.60 15.81 -6.97
C CYS A 384 -2.76 16.55 -8.31
N PHE A 385 -2.48 15.89 -9.44
CA PHE A 385 -2.76 16.43 -10.76
C PHE A 385 -4.26 16.66 -10.99
N SER A 386 -5.12 15.73 -10.58
CA SER A 386 -6.57 15.82 -10.80
C SER A 386 -7.22 16.96 -9.98
N ILE A 387 -6.71 17.25 -8.78
CA ILE A 387 -7.23 18.33 -7.92
C ILE A 387 -6.48 19.66 -8.04
N ALA A 388 -5.45 19.73 -8.90
CA ALA A 388 -4.61 20.92 -9.04
C ALA A 388 -5.41 22.15 -9.50
N ARG A 389 -5.20 23.27 -8.79
CA ARG A 389 -5.89 24.55 -9.00
C ARG A 389 -5.13 25.53 -9.89
N SER A 390 -3.91 25.17 -10.30
CA SER A 390 -3.06 26.00 -11.17
C SER A 390 -2.22 25.14 -12.11
N THR A 391 -1.77 25.76 -13.22
CA THR A 391 -0.83 25.13 -14.15
C THR A 391 0.47 24.73 -13.48
N ALA A 392 0.97 25.54 -12.53
CA ALA A 392 2.18 25.24 -11.78
C ALA A 392 2.03 23.97 -10.92
N GLN A 393 0.90 23.81 -10.23
CA GLN A 393 0.61 22.59 -9.45
C GLN A 393 0.49 21.36 -10.36
N ARG A 394 -0.19 21.49 -11.51
CA ARG A 394 -0.28 20.41 -12.51
C ARG A 394 1.10 20.00 -13.00
N GLN A 395 1.94 20.97 -13.38
CA GLN A 395 3.27 20.69 -13.89
C GLN A 395 4.17 20.06 -12.82
N ASN A 396 4.05 20.49 -11.56
CA ASN A 396 4.81 19.90 -10.47
C ASN A 396 4.40 18.44 -10.23
N ALA A 397 3.10 18.15 -10.17
CA ALA A 397 2.58 16.79 -10.04
C ALA A 397 3.05 15.88 -11.19
N LEU A 398 2.99 16.38 -12.43
CA LEU A 398 3.48 15.65 -13.60
C LEU A 398 5.00 15.43 -13.58
N GLY A 399 5.78 16.40 -13.11
CA GLY A 399 7.23 16.26 -12.94
C GLY A 399 7.61 15.18 -11.91
N ILE A 400 6.93 15.17 -10.76
CA ILE A 400 7.09 14.13 -9.73
C ILE A 400 6.69 12.77 -10.29
N PHE A 401 5.56 12.70 -10.99
CA PHE A 401 5.10 11.49 -11.65
C PHE A 401 6.15 10.95 -12.64
N SER A 402 6.72 11.79 -13.49
CA SER A 402 7.77 11.37 -14.43
C SER A 402 9.03 10.87 -13.74
N ALA A 403 9.49 11.55 -12.69
CA ALA A 403 10.68 11.13 -11.95
C ALA A 403 10.49 9.74 -11.32
N CYS A 404 9.34 9.50 -10.68
CA CYS A 404 9.01 8.20 -10.10
C CYS A 404 8.81 7.12 -11.18
N HIS A 405 8.10 7.45 -12.26
CA HIS A 405 7.85 6.52 -13.36
C HIS A 405 9.17 6.08 -13.98
N ASN A 406 10.04 7.02 -14.32
CA ASN A 406 11.34 6.73 -14.92
C ASN A 406 12.22 5.91 -13.99
N ALA A 407 12.23 6.22 -12.69
CA ALA A 407 12.97 5.43 -11.71
C ALA A 407 12.44 3.99 -11.64
N PHE A 408 11.12 3.82 -11.55
CA PHE A 408 10.47 2.52 -11.44
C PHE A 408 10.69 1.66 -12.67
N THR A 409 10.35 2.18 -13.85
CA THR A 409 10.51 1.54 -15.16
C THR A 409 11.96 1.15 -15.42
N ARG A 410 12.91 2.04 -15.15
CA ARG A 410 14.33 1.81 -15.51
C ARG A 410 15.03 0.87 -14.55
N HIS A 411 14.67 0.87 -13.27
CA HIS A 411 15.52 0.27 -12.24
C HIS A 411 14.85 -0.78 -11.36
N PHE A 412 13.53 -0.83 -11.31
CA PHE A 412 12.81 -1.75 -10.42
C PHE A 412 12.08 -2.83 -11.20
N VAL A 413 11.38 -2.47 -12.28
CA VAL A 413 10.61 -3.43 -13.08
C VAL A 413 11.53 -4.50 -13.69
N ARG A 414 11.08 -5.76 -13.65
CA ARG A 414 11.70 -6.94 -14.25
C ARG A 414 10.94 -7.41 -15.49
N PRO A 415 11.25 -6.91 -16.69
CA PRO A 415 10.67 -7.45 -17.94
C PRO A 415 10.90 -8.95 -18.12
N ASP A 416 11.95 -9.48 -17.52
CA ASP A 416 12.33 -10.89 -17.52
C ASP A 416 11.66 -11.73 -16.42
N LEU A 417 10.98 -11.09 -15.45
CA LEU A 417 10.33 -11.78 -14.32
C LEU A 417 8.93 -11.21 -14.07
N HIS A 418 8.00 -11.56 -14.97
CA HIS A 418 6.57 -11.27 -14.86
C HIS A 418 6.19 -9.78 -14.70
N LEU A 419 7.09 -8.86 -15.04
CA LEU A 419 6.95 -7.42 -14.78
C LEU A 419 6.76 -7.07 -13.30
N MET A 420 7.19 -7.96 -12.40
CA MET A 420 7.30 -7.68 -10.98
C MET A 420 8.53 -6.79 -10.72
N SER A 421 8.63 -6.24 -9.50
CA SER A 421 9.69 -5.29 -9.16
C SER A 421 10.71 -5.89 -8.22
N TYR A 422 12.00 -5.57 -8.39
CA TYR A 422 12.98 -5.75 -7.32
C TYR A 422 12.47 -5.10 -6.04
N GLN A 423 12.66 -5.75 -4.88
CA GLN A 423 12.15 -5.20 -3.62
C GLN A 423 12.93 -3.95 -3.17
N THR A 424 14.25 -4.06 -3.04
CA THR A 424 15.04 -2.97 -2.44
C THR A 424 16.29 -2.66 -3.25
N ARG A 425 16.57 -1.37 -3.38
CA ARG A 425 17.85 -0.87 -3.92
C ARG A 425 18.53 0.03 -2.88
N ASN A 426 19.84 -0.02 -2.77
CA ASN A 426 20.59 0.82 -1.83
C ASN A 426 20.97 2.19 -2.43
N GLU A 427 21.68 3.03 -1.66
CA GLU A 427 22.13 4.37 -2.07
C GLU A 427 22.99 4.40 -3.34
N ALA A 428 23.70 3.30 -3.64
CA ALA A 428 24.50 3.16 -4.86
C ALA A 428 23.66 2.70 -6.07
N GLY A 429 22.35 2.57 -5.89
CA GLY A 429 21.41 2.09 -6.91
C GLY A 429 21.51 0.60 -7.20
N ARG A 430 22.13 -0.20 -6.32
CA ARG A 430 22.28 -1.64 -6.49
C ARG A 430 21.10 -2.37 -5.86
N VAL A 431 20.62 -3.41 -6.51
CA VAL A 431 19.66 -4.35 -5.92
C VAL A 431 20.34 -5.04 -4.74
N VAL A 432 19.65 -5.09 -3.60
CA VAL A 432 20.16 -5.69 -2.36
C VAL A 432 19.13 -6.63 -1.75
N PRO A 433 19.54 -7.71 -1.05
CA PRO A 433 18.64 -8.67 -0.41
C PRO A 433 18.09 -8.13 0.93
N VAL A 434 17.77 -6.84 0.99
CA VAL A 434 17.13 -6.20 2.15
C VAL A 434 15.62 -6.31 1.97
N ILE A 435 14.97 -6.95 2.93
CA ILE A 435 13.52 -7.15 2.96
C ILE A 435 12.87 -5.93 3.61
N PRO A 436 12.12 -5.09 2.88
CA PRO A 436 11.63 -3.85 3.44
C PRO A 436 10.44 -4.07 4.39
N ALA A 437 9.73 -5.20 4.25
CA ALA A 437 8.54 -5.54 5.02
C ALA A 437 8.31 -7.06 5.10
N THR A 438 8.21 -7.73 3.96
CA THR A 438 8.05 -9.19 3.83
C THR A 438 8.94 -9.73 2.71
N ALA A 439 9.34 -11.00 2.81
CA ALA A 439 10.07 -11.69 1.76
C ALA A 439 9.22 -11.92 0.50
N ASP A 440 7.90 -12.01 0.66
CA ASP A 440 6.97 -12.29 -0.43
C ASP A 440 6.95 -11.13 -1.46
N ALA A 441 6.85 -11.50 -2.74
CA ALA A 441 6.62 -10.53 -3.79
C ALA A 441 5.28 -9.81 -3.59
N ASP A 442 5.16 -8.59 -4.14
CA ASP A 442 3.91 -7.83 -4.09
C ASP A 442 2.77 -8.64 -4.76
N PRO A 443 1.65 -8.95 -4.07
CA PRO A 443 0.52 -9.66 -4.66
C PRO A 443 -0.31 -8.75 -5.59
N GLY A 444 0.31 -7.73 -6.19
CA GLY A 444 -0.33 -6.65 -6.94
C GLY A 444 -0.97 -5.57 -6.07
N TYR A 445 -0.63 -5.50 -4.77
CA TYR A 445 -1.25 -4.54 -3.86
C TYR A 445 -0.69 -3.14 -4.04
N HIS A 446 0.60 -2.92 -3.75
CA HIS A 446 1.18 -1.57 -3.84
C HIS A 446 1.36 -1.13 -5.28
N THR A 447 1.87 -2.02 -6.13
CA THR A 447 2.10 -1.73 -7.55
C THR A 447 0.78 -1.72 -8.30
N GLY A 448 -0.02 -2.78 -8.16
CA GLY A 448 -1.20 -2.99 -8.98
C GLY A 448 -2.32 -2.01 -8.68
N LEU A 449 -2.76 -1.91 -7.41
CA LEU A 449 -3.85 -0.99 -7.05
C LEU A 449 -3.49 0.47 -7.30
N SER A 450 -2.24 0.88 -7.03
CA SER A 450 -1.78 2.23 -7.32
C SER A 450 -1.76 2.54 -8.81
N ILE A 451 -1.31 1.59 -9.64
CA ILE A 451 -1.31 1.76 -11.10
C ILE A 451 -2.74 1.76 -11.66
N ILE A 452 -3.67 0.98 -11.11
CA ILE A 452 -5.09 1.05 -11.48
C ILE A 452 -5.64 2.45 -11.21
N ASP A 453 -5.38 3.03 -10.03
CA ASP A 453 -5.80 4.40 -9.70
C ASP A 453 -5.20 5.42 -10.71
N VAL A 454 -3.92 5.28 -11.05
CA VAL A 454 -3.22 6.11 -12.06
C VAL A 454 -3.90 6.01 -13.43
N LEU A 455 -4.21 4.80 -13.90
CA LEU A 455 -4.89 4.57 -15.18
C LEU A 455 -6.24 5.27 -15.19
N GLU A 456 -7.05 5.06 -14.15
CA GLU A 456 -8.40 5.64 -14.06
C GLU A 456 -8.36 7.18 -14.07
N ILE A 457 -7.43 7.80 -13.35
CA ILE A 457 -7.27 9.26 -13.32
C ILE A 457 -6.88 9.81 -14.70
N PHE A 458 -5.82 9.28 -15.31
CA PHE A 458 -5.31 9.86 -16.55
C PHE A 458 -6.20 9.54 -17.75
N GLU A 459 -6.82 8.35 -17.82
CA GLU A 459 -7.79 8.03 -18.87
C GLU A 459 -9.01 8.96 -18.81
N ASN A 460 -9.54 9.25 -17.61
CA ASN A 460 -10.64 10.21 -17.43
C ASN A 460 -10.24 11.64 -17.82
N ALA A 461 -9.04 12.09 -17.46
CA ALA A 461 -8.52 13.38 -17.87
C ALA A 461 -8.42 13.52 -19.40
N CYS A 462 -8.22 12.42 -20.13
CA CYS A 462 -8.19 12.41 -21.58
C CYS A 462 -9.56 12.70 -22.20
N VAL A 463 -10.62 12.07 -21.69
CA VAL A 463 -11.98 12.26 -22.18
C VAL A 463 -12.43 13.72 -22.02
N LEU A 464 -12.03 14.38 -20.94
CA LEU A 464 -12.35 15.78 -20.69
C LEU A 464 -11.56 16.77 -21.56
N SER A 465 -10.38 16.38 -22.07
CA SER A 465 -9.57 17.23 -22.97
C SER A 465 -10.00 17.18 -24.44
N GLN A 466 -10.87 16.23 -24.80
CA GLN A 466 -11.39 16.04 -26.16
C GLN A 466 -12.82 16.59 -26.35
N LYS A 467 -13.45 17.05 -25.27
CA LYS A 467 -14.72 17.79 -25.27
C LYS A 467 -14.44 19.27 -25.05
#